data_AF-A0A1H4ZD19-F1
#
_entry.id   AF-A0A1H4ZD19-F1
#
_cell.length_a   1.000
_cell.length_b   1.000
_cell.length_c   1.000
_cell.angle_alpha   90.00
_cell.angle_beta   90.00
_cell.angle_gamma   90.00
#
_symmetry.space_group_name_H-M   'P 1'
#
loop_
_entity.id
_entity.type
_entity.pdbx_description
1 polymer ?
#
loop_
_entity_poly.entity_id
_entity_poly.type
_entity_poly.pdbx_seq_one_letter_code
_entity_poly.pdbx_strand_id
1 'polypeptide(L)'
;MGSNIRWMSSTTAEESDFDLSRERITELAALADAAAAEAKRGWYEISSALTDKRGAADVDAIAIAFDYRLQERIDGNSNPVFHAAQLTPLAELPTSVADLWANVVGATASVPVRARLHDLLFTLGRQPKHKHADQACRAYLEVGAGNWGSLYRVRALARALDIARQMNRNDLADDAMKQIIANARESLDGVEWQPGVSLRLIGRLAEEKNPPTGVDDLLVEARARYAGDPYIEVDAAMLQRRLAKGDKDALGRIDREVVGIWTKAAEASTGLQRLGHLTKAVDYARDHGQTGLLAAATTALQAIGIDDLGMQTFRVPVEIPDEKISKWIGYFTQGDDWRVCIARFENGEHGTPPTGRTAENRSQMAKDTSLYSMIPHSKIGGDGLPRWEPQNEDDQEEQRLSDVEMFRMQLCAPLLAKALHEIGVVHHPIREEVEEFFAERIFLPPDIPRVLADALTRYWRRDYEACAYLLAPKIETMLRVLARAIDEPVYLTQRKNTPGKYVGLGTLISTLGKHGLDESWGRYLSTLLAGPTGWNLRNELAHGFVDEVSAPMAALLIQATLYVANLAPRGRAAADARGRIGAPLEACMQTGRGLRPFESTGQLATTRRRGGLGAGRTQSRP
;
A
#
# COMPACT_ATOMS: atom_id res chain seq x y z
N MET A 1 10.14 28.48 -2.22
CA MET A 1 11.43 29.12 -1.97
C MET A 1 12.39 28.03 -1.51
N GLY A 2 13.19 27.50 -2.43
CA GLY A 2 14.16 26.44 -2.14
C GLY A 2 15.51 27.06 -1.86
N SER A 3 15.98 26.99 -0.61
CA SER A 3 17.35 27.36 -0.27
C SER A 3 18.30 26.29 -0.79
N ASN A 4 19.17 26.66 -1.74
CA ASN A 4 20.28 25.84 -2.22
C ASN A 4 21.29 25.66 -1.08
N ILE A 5 21.13 24.59 -0.28
CA ILE A 5 22.16 24.14 0.67
C ILE A 5 23.25 23.46 -0.16
N ARG A 6 24.43 24.07 -0.20
CA ARG A 6 25.61 23.54 -0.89
C ARG A 6 26.25 22.49 0.01
N TRP A 7 25.89 21.22 -0.18
CA TRP A 7 26.47 20.10 0.56
C TRP A 7 27.95 19.94 0.17
N MET A 8 28.83 19.71 1.15
CA MET A 8 30.21 19.30 0.89
C MET A 8 30.19 18.06 0.00
N SER A 9 30.75 18.14 -1.21
CA SER A 9 31.02 16.93 -1.98
C SER A 9 32.04 16.11 -1.20
N SER A 10 31.91 14.78 -1.22
CA SER A 10 32.85 13.85 -0.54
C SER A 10 34.32 14.13 -0.87
N THR A 11 34.58 14.80 -1.99
CA THR A 11 35.88 15.23 -2.49
C THR A 11 36.53 16.40 -1.72
N THR A 12 35.78 17.19 -0.95
CA THR A 12 36.32 18.40 -0.27
C THR A 12 36.90 18.16 1.12
N ALA A 13 36.52 17.05 1.79
CA ALA A 13 36.94 16.79 3.17
C ALA A 13 38.18 15.88 3.28
N GLU A 14 38.55 15.12 2.24
CA GLU A 14 39.70 14.21 2.26
C GLU A 14 41.07 14.92 2.26
N GLU A 15 41.14 16.20 1.88
CA GLU A 15 42.38 17.01 1.85
C GLU A 15 42.37 18.24 2.80
N SER A 16 41.33 18.43 3.60
CA SER A 16 41.22 19.61 4.48
C SER A 16 42.05 19.44 5.76
N ASP A 17 43.24 20.05 5.79
CA ASP A 17 44.03 20.25 7.01
C ASP A 17 43.37 21.37 7.82
N PHE A 18 42.57 21.02 8.84
CA PHE A 18 41.91 22.00 9.69
C PHE A 18 42.93 22.71 10.57
N ASP A 19 42.78 24.03 10.77
CA ASP A 19 43.59 24.75 11.75
C ASP A 19 43.19 24.34 13.18
N LEU A 20 43.99 23.47 13.78
CA LEU A 20 43.84 23.00 15.16
C LEU A 20 44.57 23.90 16.18
N SER A 21 44.93 25.13 15.80
CA SER A 21 45.47 26.11 16.73
C SER A 21 44.51 26.37 17.90
N ARG A 22 45.06 26.60 19.09
CA ARG A 22 44.26 26.83 20.30
C ARG A 22 43.29 28.02 20.12
N GLU A 23 43.73 29.05 19.41
CA GLU A 23 42.93 30.24 19.10
C GLU A 23 41.71 29.88 18.25
N ARG A 24 41.93 29.15 17.14
CA ARG A 24 40.84 28.73 16.24
C ARG A 24 39.87 27.76 16.91
N ILE A 25 40.38 26.78 17.66
CA ILE A 25 39.53 25.84 18.41
C ILE A 25 38.66 26.57 19.45
N THR A 26 39.22 27.58 20.12
CA THR A 26 38.46 28.39 21.09
C THR A 26 37.36 29.19 20.39
N GLU A 27 37.64 29.76 19.22
CA GLU A 27 36.66 30.46 18.39
C GLU A 27 35.52 29.53 17.93
N LEU A 28 35.87 28.36 17.41
CA LEU A 28 34.90 27.35 16.95
C LEU A 28 34.03 26.82 18.09
N ALA A 29 34.62 26.59 19.27
CA ALA A 29 33.87 26.21 20.47
C ALA A 29 32.90 27.31 20.91
N ALA A 30 33.33 28.58 20.93
CA ALA A 30 32.47 29.71 21.26
C ALA A 30 31.31 29.88 20.25
N LEU A 31 31.57 29.62 18.97
CA LEU A 31 30.52 29.61 17.93
C LEU A 31 29.49 28.50 18.16
N ALA A 32 29.94 27.29 18.47
CA ALA A 32 29.06 26.17 18.78
C ALA A 32 28.25 26.42 20.07
N ASP A 33 28.88 26.99 21.10
CA ASP A 33 28.24 27.35 22.36
C ASP A 33 27.13 28.40 22.15
N ALA A 34 27.43 29.45 21.38
CA ALA A 34 26.45 30.48 21.03
C ALA A 34 25.28 29.91 20.22
N ALA A 35 25.55 29.02 19.26
CA ALA A 35 24.50 28.34 18.49
C ALA A 35 23.62 27.44 19.38
N ALA A 36 24.22 26.79 20.39
CA ALA A 36 23.52 25.93 21.32
C ALA A 36 22.72 26.67 22.38
N ALA A 37 23.11 27.89 22.77
CA ALA A 37 22.43 28.68 23.79
C ALA A 37 20.98 29.02 23.41
N GLU A 38 20.73 29.24 22.12
CA GLU A 38 19.39 29.55 21.58
C GLU A 38 18.60 28.30 21.17
N ALA A 39 19.26 27.14 21.09
CA ALA A 39 18.62 25.90 20.66
C ALA A 39 17.74 25.33 21.78
N LYS A 40 16.45 25.19 21.49
CA LYS A 40 15.45 24.64 22.41
C LYS A 40 14.66 23.50 21.78
N ARG A 41 14.49 23.50 20.46
CA ARG A 41 13.68 22.51 19.75
C ARG A 41 14.50 21.39 19.16
N GLY A 42 15.82 21.41 19.24
CA GLY A 42 16.65 20.26 18.89
C GLY A 42 18.00 20.56 18.25
N TRP A 43 18.74 19.50 17.96
CA TRP A 43 20.08 19.56 17.34
C TRP A 43 20.13 20.29 16.01
N TYR A 44 19.04 20.21 15.22
CA TYR A 44 18.96 20.88 13.92
C TYR A 44 19.01 22.42 14.05
N GLU A 45 18.59 23.00 15.17
CA GLU A 45 18.69 24.45 15.39
C GLU A 45 20.15 24.87 15.56
N ILE A 46 20.97 24.03 16.22
CA ILE A 46 22.42 24.25 16.32
C ILE A 46 23.05 24.20 14.93
N SER A 47 22.73 23.16 14.15
CA SER A 47 23.22 23.07 12.76
C SER A 47 22.78 24.26 11.92
N SER A 48 21.50 24.66 12.01
CA SER A 48 20.95 25.80 11.25
C SER A 48 21.63 27.12 11.64
N ALA A 49 21.86 27.36 12.94
CA ALA A 49 22.53 28.58 13.41
C ALA A 49 24.01 28.63 12.98
N LEU A 50 24.66 27.48 12.86
CA LEU A 50 25.99 27.37 12.27
C LEU A 50 25.96 27.49 10.74
N THR A 51 24.84 27.12 10.11
CA THR A 51 24.64 27.16 8.65
C THR A 51 24.69 28.59 8.10
N ASP A 52 24.14 29.55 8.83
CA ASP A 52 24.20 30.98 8.46
C ASP A 52 25.63 31.54 8.50
N LYS A 53 26.58 30.80 9.10
CA LYS A 53 28.01 31.14 9.19
C LYS A 53 28.89 30.18 8.37
N ARG A 54 28.32 29.31 7.52
CA ARG A 54 29.07 28.40 6.65
C ARG A 54 29.80 29.19 5.55
N GLY A 55 31.08 29.44 5.81
CA GLY A 55 32.04 29.96 4.82
C GLY A 55 33.43 29.32 4.95
N ALA A 56 33.67 28.56 6.03
CA ALA A 56 34.90 27.87 6.32
C ALA A 56 34.61 26.38 6.58
N ALA A 57 35.48 25.51 6.06
CA ALA A 57 35.29 24.06 6.07
C ALA A 57 35.22 23.46 7.50
N ASP A 58 35.85 24.10 8.47
CA ASP A 58 35.83 23.70 9.88
C ASP A 58 34.47 23.96 10.55
N VAL A 59 33.81 25.08 10.23
CA VAL A 59 32.44 25.38 10.68
C VAL A 59 31.45 24.38 10.08
N ASP A 60 31.59 24.05 8.80
CA ASP A 60 30.81 23.00 8.14
C ASP A 60 30.98 21.64 8.83
N ALA A 61 32.22 21.25 9.12
CA ALA A 61 32.53 20.01 9.80
C ALA A 61 31.89 19.93 11.20
N ILE A 62 31.80 21.05 11.94
CA ILE A 62 31.09 21.09 13.23
C ILE A 62 29.58 21.02 13.02
N ALA A 63 29.02 21.76 12.06
CA ALA A 63 27.58 21.74 11.79
C ALA A 63 27.07 20.34 11.42
N ILE A 64 27.85 19.59 10.62
CA ILE A 64 27.56 18.20 10.23
C ILE A 64 27.35 17.29 11.45
N ALA A 65 28.07 17.51 12.55
CA ALA A 65 27.88 16.72 13.78
C ALA A 65 26.43 16.75 14.28
N PHE A 66 25.72 17.85 14.06
CA PHE A 66 24.35 18.09 14.49
C PHE A 66 23.29 17.74 13.42
N ASP A 67 23.71 17.50 12.17
CA ASP A 67 22.83 17.07 11.08
C ASP A 67 22.53 15.56 11.12
N TYR A 68 23.44 14.76 11.69
CA TYR A 68 23.18 13.34 11.96
C TYR A 68 21.97 13.19 12.92
N ARG A 69 21.05 12.27 12.64
CA ARG A 69 19.91 11.99 13.52
C ARG A 69 20.20 10.79 14.40
N LEU A 70 19.91 10.91 15.69
CA LEU A 70 19.84 9.74 16.60
C LEU A 70 18.69 8.84 16.12
N GLN A 71 18.99 7.60 15.77
CA GLN A 71 17.96 6.61 15.51
C GLN A 71 17.48 6.00 16.83
N GLU A 72 16.16 5.90 16.98
CA GLU A 72 15.58 5.07 18.03
C GLU A 72 15.79 3.60 17.67
N ARG A 73 16.11 2.79 18.68
CA ARG A 73 16.33 1.36 18.50
C ARG A 73 14.98 0.72 18.17
N ILE A 74 14.80 0.32 16.92
CA ILE A 74 13.64 -0.48 16.50
C ILE A 74 14.04 -1.95 16.67
N ASP A 75 13.18 -2.74 17.33
CA ASP A 75 13.41 -4.14 17.66
C ASP A 75 14.06 -4.92 16.49
N GLY A 76 15.21 -5.54 16.76
CA GLY A 76 15.90 -6.45 15.84
C GLY A 76 16.86 -5.81 14.82
N ASN A 77 16.98 -4.48 14.74
CA ASN A 77 17.83 -3.86 13.69
C ASN A 77 19.24 -3.49 14.18
N SER A 78 20.26 -3.79 13.36
CA SER A 78 21.68 -3.42 13.57
C SER A 78 22.03 -2.03 13.03
N ASN A 79 21.02 -1.16 12.88
CA ASN A 79 21.19 0.16 12.30
C ASN A 79 22.23 0.99 13.06
N PRO A 80 22.97 1.86 12.34
CA PRO A 80 23.89 2.79 12.98
C PRO A 80 23.11 3.74 13.90
N VAL A 81 23.68 3.98 15.09
CA VAL A 81 23.12 4.90 16.11
C VAL A 81 22.82 6.28 15.51
N PHE A 82 23.65 6.71 14.56
CA PHE A 82 23.52 7.95 13.83
C PHE A 82 23.24 7.70 12.36
N HIS A 83 22.20 8.34 11.83
CA HIS A 83 21.84 8.25 10.43
C HIS A 83 21.51 9.62 9.84
N ALA A 84 21.92 9.84 8.60
CA ALA A 84 21.44 10.94 7.79
C ALA A 84 21.41 10.49 6.32
N ALA A 85 20.24 10.54 5.69
CA ALA A 85 20.01 10.01 4.34
C ALA A 85 20.83 10.70 3.24
N GLN A 86 21.36 11.90 3.53
CA GLN A 86 22.05 12.76 2.57
C GLN A 86 23.47 13.13 3.03
N LEU A 87 24.00 12.50 4.09
CA LEU A 87 25.36 12.72 4.56
C LEU A 87 26.20 11.47 4.36
N THR A 88 27.52 11.67 4.31
CA THR A 88 28.50 10.59 4.39
C THR A 88 28.23 9.72 5.62
N PRO A 89 28.22 8.38 5.51
CA PRO A 89 28.15 7.50 6.66
C PRO A 89 29.23 7.84 7.69
N LEU A 90 28.90 7.77 8.98
CA LEU A 90 29.82 8.20 10.04
C LEU A 90 31.17 7.46 9.98
N ALA A 91 31.15 6.17 9.62
CA ALA A 91 32.34 5.33 9.49
C ALA A 91 33.28 5.74 8.33
N GLU A 92 32.78 6.52 7.36
CA GLU A 92 33.51 6.99 6.19
C GLU A 92 33.97 8.45 6.34
N LEU A 93 33.75 9.07 7.50
CA LEU A 93 34.22 10.44 7.73
C LEU A 93 35.74 10.51 7.81
N PRO A 94 36.37 11.54 7.23
CA PRO A 94 37.81 11.77 7.36
C PRO A 94 38.24 11.90 8.82
N THR A 95 39.43 11.38 9.13
CA THR A 95 40.00 11.44 10.49
C THR A 95 40.18 12.89 10.96
N SER A 96 40.48 13.82 10.06
CA SER A 96 40.62 15.25 10.35
C SER A 96 39.36 15.85 10.96
N VAL A 97 38.17 15.42 10.52
CA VAL A 97 36.88 15.87 11.08
C VAL A 97 36.72 15.38 12.52
N ALA A 98 37.07 14.12 12.78
CA ALA A 98 37.05 13.57 14.13
C ALA A 98 38.07 14.25 15.06
N ASP A 99 39.24 14.62 14.54
CA ASP A 99 40.26 15.37 15.28
C ASP A 99 39.81 16.79 15.61
N LEU A 100 39.17 17.47 14.67
CA LEU A 100 38.54 18.76 14.92
C LEU A 100 37.49 18.66 16.03
N TRP A 101 36.59 17.68 15.95
CA TRP A 101 35.57 17.45 16.99
C TRP A 101 36.18 17.15 18.36
N ALA A 102 37.26 16.37 18.41
CA ALA A 102 37.97 16.06 19.66
C ALA A 102 38.61 17.29 20.31
N ASN A 103 39.11 18.23 19.51
CA ASN A 103 39.66 19.48 20.02
C ASN A 103 38.56 20.46 20.45
N VAL A 104 37.53 20.64 19.63
CA VAL A 104 36.38 21.53 19.93
C VAL A 104 35.65 21.08 21.20
N VAL A 105 35.43 19.77 21.37
CA VAL A 105 34.74 19.25 22.56
C VAL A 105 35.50 19.52 23.86
N GLY A 106 36.82 19.69 23.80
CA GLY A 106 37.65 20.06 24.95
C GLY A 106 37.57 21.54 25.34
N ALA A 107 37.06 22.40 24.46
CA ALA A 107 37.01 23.86 24.63
C ALA A 107 35.59 24.42 24.82
N THR A 108 34.55 23.65 24.46
CA THR A 108 33.13 24.01 24.59
C THR A 108 32.63 23.91 26.03
N ALA A 109 31.79 24.87 26.45
CA ALA A 109 31.08 24.84 27.73
C ALA A 109 29.64 24.31 27.59
N SER A 110 29.08 24.30 26.37
CA SER A 110 27.69 23.91 26.12
C SER A 110 27.46 22.42 26.31
N VAL A 111 26.56 22.09 27.23
CA VAL A 111 26.14 20.72 27.52
C VAL A 111 25.61 19.99 26.27
N PRO A 112 24.71 20.57 25.47
CA PRO A 112 24.28 19.96 24.21
C PRO A 112 25.44 19.63 23.25
N VAL A 113 26.38 20.56 23.07
CA VAL A 113 27.54 20.37 22.18
C VAL A 113 28.43 19.24 22.72
N ARG A 114 28.72 19.23 24.02
CA ARG A 114 29.47 18.16 24.68
C ARG A 114 28.81 16.80 24.52
N ALA A 115 27.51 16.70 24.79
CA ALA A 115 26.75 15.46 24.64
C ALA A 115 26.91 14.91 23.22
N ARG A 116 26.75 15.78 22.23
CA ARG A 116 26.77 15.39 20.84
C ARG A 116 28.16 14.96 20.35
N LEU A 117 29.16 15.81 20.53
CA LEU A 117 30.50 15.55 20.01
C LEU A 117 31.15 14.35 20.72
N HIS A 118 30.99 14.23 22.04
CA HIS A 118 31.51 13.06 22.74
C HIS A 118 30.83 11.74 22.30
N ASP A 119 29.53 11.74 22.01
CA ASP A 119 28.84 10.53 21.53
C ASP A 119 29.29 10.12 20.13
N LEU A 120 29.50 11.09 19.23
CA LEU A 120 30.06 10.84 17.91
C LEU A 120 31.48 10.28 18.01
N LEU A 121 32.35 10.88 18.83
CA LEU A 121 33.72 10.40 19.06
C LEU A 121 33.74 9.00 19.68
N PHE A 122 32.81 8.70 20.61
CA PHE A 122 32.62 7.38 21.18
C PHE A 122 32.20 6.35 20.12
N THR A 123 31.25 6.71 19.26
CA THR A 123 30.72 5.86 18.19
C THR A 123 31.79 5.58 17.12
N LEU A 124 32.63 6.56 16.81
CA LEU A 124 33.82 6.43 15.96
C LEU A 124 34.97 5.64 16.63
N GLY A 125 34.87 5.32 17.92
CA GLY A 125 35.91 4.59 18.65
C GLY A 125 37.19 5.38 18.94
N ARG A 126 37.13 6.73 18.93
CA ARG A 126 38.30 7.58 19.22
C ARG A 126 38.79 7.39 20.66
N GLN A 127 40.10 7.40 20.84
CA GLN A 127 40.73 7.22 22.14
C GLN A 127 40.86 8.56 22.89
N PRO A 128 40.65 8.59 24.23
CA PRO A 128 40.28 7.47 25.10
C PRO A 128 38.77 7.20 25.09
N LYS A 129 38.35 6.06 24.51
CA LYS A 129 36.95 5.74 24.22
C LYS A 129 36.03 5.82 25.45
N HIS A 130 36.51 5.32 26.58
CA HIS A 130 35.76 5.31 27.84
C HIS A 130 35.45 6.71 28.38
N LYS A 131 36.34 7.70 28.17
CA LYS A 131 36.11 9.07 28.63
C LYS A 131 35.04 9.76 27.79
N HIS A 132 35.10 9.61 26.47
CA HIS A 132 34.06 10.15 25.59
C HIS A 132 32.69 9.55 25.92
N ALA A 133 32.63 8.24 26.16
CA ALA A 133 31.38 7.60 26.56
C ALA A 133 30.85 8.12 27.91
N ASP A 134 31.69 8.23 28.95
CA ASP A 134 31.27 8.77 30.27
C ASP A 134 30.77 10.21 30.15
N GLN A 135 31.52 11.06 29.44
CA GLN A 135 31.17 12.47 29.26
C GLN A 135 29.91 12.66 28.41
N ALA A 136 29.73 11.87 27.35
CA ALA A 136 28.51 11.88 26.55
C ALA A 136 27.30 11.48 27.40
N CYS A 137 27.42 10.40 28.16
CA CYS A 137 26.35 9.92 29.03
C CYS A 137 25.91 10.99 30.04
N ARG A 138 26.86 11.60 30.76
CA ARG A 138 26.59 12.66 31.73
C ARG A 138 25.96 13.89 31.07
N ALA A 139 26.51 14.33 29.95
CA ALA A 139 25.97 15.48 29.24
C ALA A 139 24.56 15.21 28.70
N TYR A 140 24.23 13.99 28.25
CA TYR A 140 22.85 13.65 27.88
C TYR A 140 21.89 13.60 29.07
N LEU A 141 22.35 13.17 30.26
CA LEU A 141 21.56 13.28 31.49
C LEU A 141 21.27 14.76 31.81
N GLU A 142 22.25 15.63 31.66
CA GLU A 142 22.07 17.08 31.84
C GLU A 142 21.09 17.67 30.79
N VAL A 143 21.16 17.25 29.52
CA VAL A 143 20.16 17.63 28.50
C VAL A 143 18.76 17.11 28.89
N GLY A 144 18.66 15.88 29.39
CA GLY A 144 17.40 15.27 29.82
C GLY A 144 16.73 15.97 31.00
N ALA A 145 17.51 16.55 31.90
CA ALA A 145 17.07 17.37 33.03
C ALA A 145 16.84 18.86 32.68
N GLY A 146 17.30 19.30 31.50
CA GLY A 146 17.21 20.69 31.05
C GLY A 146 15.85 21.09 30.47
N ASN A 147 15.81 22.26 29.83
CA ASN A 147 14.62 22.88 29.25
C ASN A 147 14.45 22.64 27.73
N TRP A 148 15.14 21.62 27.20
CA TRP A 148 15.03 21.23 25.80
C TRP A 148 13.64 20.65 25.50
N GLY A 149 13.23 20.71 24.23
CA GLY A 149 11.96 20.16 23.78
C GLY A 149 11.79 18.71 24.21
N SER A 150 10.58 18.36 24.65
CA SER A 150 10.30 17.09 25.34
C SER A 150 10.78 15.86 24.56
N LEU A 151 10.54 15.80 23.25
CA LEU A 151 11.03 14.70 22.40
C LEU A 151 12.57 14.57 22.36
N TYR A 152 13.30 15.67 22.49
CA TYR A 152 14.77 15.63 22.56
C TYR A 152 15.26 15.23 23.93
N ARG A 153 14.58 15.63 25.02
CA ARG A 153 14.83 15.10 26.36
C ARG A 153 14.64 13.58 26.39
N VAL A 154 13.58 13.06 25.76
CA VAL A 154 13.37 11.60 25.62
C VAL A 154 14.54 10.92 24.94
N ARG A 155 14.95 11.42 23.76
CA ARG A 155 16.07 10.83 23.00
C ARG A 155 17.40 10.91 23.76
N ALA A 156 17.67 12.01 24.45
CA ALA A 156 18.85 12.18 25.27
C ALA A 156 18.90 11.15 26.40
N LEU A 157 17.80 10.99 27.15
CA LEU A 157 17.74 10.01 28.24
C LEU A 157 17.83 8.56 27.76
N ALA A 158 17.14 8.22 26.67
CA ALA A 158 17.25 6.90 26.06
C ALA A 158 18.70 6.59 25.65
N ARG A 159 19.37 7.57 25.03
CA ARG A 159 20.78 7.44 24.62
C ARG A 159 21.73 7.37 25.82
N ALA A 160 21.49 8.14 26.88
CA ALA A 160 22.26 8.07 28.11
C ALA A 160 22.20 6.67 28.73
N LEU A 161 21.01 6.08 28.81
CA LEU A 161 20.83 4.71 29.29
C LEU A 161 21.58 3.69 28.41
N ASP A 162 21.51 3.83 27.08
CA ASP A 162 22.24 2.96 26.16
C ASP A 162 23.76 3.04 26.37
N ILE A 163 24.32 4.24 26.47
CA ILE A 163 25.76 4.43 26.70
C ILE A 163 26.15 3.84 28.06
N ALA A 164 25.38 4.11 29.12
CA ALA A 164 25.63 3.56 30.44
C ALA A 164 25.65 2.02 30.45
N ARG A 165 24.70 1.39 29.74
CA ARG A 165 24.67 -0.08 29.58
C ARG A 165 25.84 -0.60 28.75
N GLN A 166 26.19 0.06 27.65
CA GLN A 166 27.36 -0.30 26.83
C GLN A 166 28.68 -0.22 27.62
N MET A 167 28.76 0.69 28.59
CA MET A 167 29.92 0.85 29.47
C MET A 167 29.88 -0.01 30.73
N ASN A 168 28.81 -0.78 30.98
CA ASN A 168 28.55 -1.46 32.24
C ASN A 168 28.58 -0.53 33.47
N ARG A 169 28.10 0.71 33.32
CA ARG A 169 28.03 1.73 34.39
C ARG A 169 26.63 1.75 35.02
N ASN A 170 26.42 0.89 36.01
CA ASN A 170 25.13 0.76 36.67
C ASN A 170 24.69 2.04 37.40
N ASP A 171 25.63 2.81 37.95
CA ASP A 171 25.36 4.10 38.59
C ASP A 171 24.71 5.09 37.62
N LEU A 172 25.28 5.25 36.42
CA LEU A 172 24.74 6.15 35.39
C LEU A 172 23.44 5.60 34.78
N ALA A 173 23.29 4.28 34.67
CA ALA A 173 22.07 3.66 34.20
C ALA A 173 20.92 3.90 35.20
N ASP A 174 21.18 3.79 36.50
CA ASP A 174 20.20 4.06 37.55
C ASP A 174 19.77 5.53 37.56
N ASP A 175 20.70 6.46 37.37
CA ASP A 175 20.39 7.88 37.24
C ASP A 175 19.56 8.19 35.99
N ALA A 176 19.88 7.56 34.85
CA ALA A 176 19.08 7.67 33.64
C ALA A 176 17.66 7.15 33.86
N MET A 177 17.50 5.96 34.45
CA MET A 177 16.18 5.38 34.72
C MET A 177 15.35 6.25 35.67
N LYS A 178 15.95 6.81 36.73
CA LYS A 178 15.26 7.74 37.63
C LYS A 178 14.75 8.98 36.90
N GLN A 179 15.56 9.58 36.03
CA GLN A 179 15.14 10.73 35.23
C GLN A 179 14.07 10.37 34.19
N ILE A 180 14.15 9.19 33.58
CA ILE A 180 13.11 8.70 32.66
C ILE A 180 11.77 8.56 33.38
N ILE A 181 11.75 7.98 34.59
CA ILE A 181 10.54 7.87 35.41
C ILE A 181 9.99 9.26 35.77
N ALA A 182 10.86 10.18 36.21
CA ALA A 182 10.45 11.53 36.57
C ALA A 182 9.85 12.29 35.37
N ASN A 183 10.51 12.24 34.20
CA ASN A 183 10.02 12.90 32.99
C ASN A 183 8.75 12.24 32.43
N ALA A 184 8.59 10.92 32.59
CA ALA A 184 7.37 10.23 32.19
C ALA A 184 6.18 10.71 33.03
N ARG A 185 6.35 10.82 34.36
CA ARG A 185 5.32 11.38 35.26
C ARG A 185 5.03 12.83 34.97
N GLU A 186 6.05 13.67 34.81
CA GLU A 186 5.90 15.07 34.39
C GLU A 186 5.05 15.19 33.11
N SER A 187 5.29 14.32 32.13
CA SER A 187 4.54 14.28 30.89
C SER A 187 3.10 13.75 31.04
N LEU A 188 2.83 12.86 31.99
CA LEU A 188 1.50 12.31 32.26
C LEU A 188 0.63 13.31 33.03
N ASP A 189 1.23 13.98 34.02
CA ASP A 189 0.62 15.02 34.86
C ASP A 189 0.43 16.35 34.11
N GLY A 190 1.15 16.51 33.00
CA GLY A 190 1.09 17.69 32.14
C GLY A 190 -0.31 17.97 31.59
N VAL A 191 -0.62 19.27 31.50
CA VAL A 191 -1.87 19.76 30.90
C VAL A 191 -1.97 19.33 29.43
N GLU A 192 -0.87 19.49 28.69
CA GLU A 192 -0.78 19.08 27.29
C GLU A 192 -0.67 17.58 27.12
N TRP A 193 -1.35 17.05 26.11
CA TRP A 193 -1.29 15.64 25.77
C TRP A 193 -0.01 15.31 24.99
N GLN A 194 0.87 14.52 25.59
CA GLN A 194 2.15 14.15 24.98
C GLN A 194 2.42 12.63 25.02
N PRO A 195 1.54 11.79 24.44
CA PRO A 195 1.71 10.32 24.43
C PRO A 195 3.02 9.89 23.79
N GLY A 196 3.49 10.61 22.76
CA GLY A 196 4.78 10.36 22.12
C GLY A 196 5.99 10.64 23.01
N VAL A 197 5.82 11.31 24.15
CA VAL A 197 6.88 11.56 25.15
C VAL A 197 6.79 10.50 26.23
N SER A 198 5.65 10.42 26.93
CA SER A 198 5.44 9.49 28.05
C SER A 198 5.60 8.03 27.64
N LEU A 199 4.93 7.56 26.58
CA LEU A 199 5.00 6.15 26.17
C LEU A 199 6.38 5.76 25.62
N ARG A 200 7.12 6.68 25.01
CA ARG A 200 8.50 6.40 24.57
C ARG A 200 9.45 6.24 25.76
N LEU A 201 9.31 7.09 26.78
CA LEU A 201 10.07 6.97 28.03
C LEU A 201 9.77 5.66 28.75
N ILE A 202 8.47 5.36 28.94
CA ILE A 202 8.02 4.12 29.59
C ILE A 202 8.43 2.89 28.78
N GLY A 203 8.30 2.95 27.45
CA GLY A 203 8.73 1.89 26.54
C GLY A 203 10.21 1.55 26.69
N ARG A 204 11.07 2.57 26.83
CA ARG A 204 12.51 2.35 27.08
C ARG A 204 12.76 1.64 28.40
N LEU A 205 12.01 1.94 29.47
CA LEU A 205 12.11 1.22 30.74
C LEU A 205 11.62 -0.23 30.62
N ALA A 206 10.55 -0.46 29.85
CA ALA A 206 9.97 -1.79 29.64
C ALA A 206 10.85 -2.73 28.81
N GLU A 207 11.82 -2.19 28.07
CA GLU A 207 12.83 -2.97 27.32
C GLU A 207 14.00 -3.45 28.18
N GLU A 208 14.16 -2.90 29.40
CA GLU A 208 15.26 -3.32 30.27
C GLU A 208 15.09 -4.79 30.67
N LYS A 209 16.22 -5.50 30.79
CA LYS A 209 16.20 -6.92 31.19
C LYS A 209 15.51 -7.12 32.55
N ASN A 210 15.70 -6.17 33.46
CA ASN A 210 15.04 -6.08 34.74
C ASN A 210 14.40 -4.69 34.82
N PRO A 211 13.15 -4.51 34.34
CA PRO A 211 12.47 -3.23 34.39
C PRO A 211 12.39 -2.71 35.84
N PRO A 212 12.56 -1.39 36.07
CA PRO A 212 12.41 -0.80 37.39
C PRO A 212 11.04 -1.11 38.02
N THR A 213 10.99 -1.15 39.35
CA THR A 213 9.71 -1.21 40.07
C THR A 213 8.89 0.04 39.77
N GLY A 214 7.59 -0.12 39.49
CA GLY A 214 6.68 0.98 39.18
C GLY A 214 6.51 1.31 37.69
N VAL A 215 7.17 0.60 36.77
CA VAL A 215 6.89 0.77 35.32
C VAL A 215 5.45 0.37 34.98
N ASP A 216 4.92 -0.67 35.62
CA ASP A 216 3.51 -1.06 35.43
C ASP A 216 2.55 0.02 35.95
N ASP A 217 2.87 0.66 37.09
CA ASP A 217 2.08 1.78 37.62
C ASP A 217 2.04 2.95 36.62
N LEU A 218 3.17 3.29 35.99
CA LEU A 218 3.22 4.31 34.94
C LEU A 218 2.36 3.94 33.72
N LEU A 219 2.29 2.66 33.37
CA LEU A 219 1.44 2.20 32.27
C LEU A 219 -0.04 2.25 32.63
N VAL A 220 -0.40 1.95 33.88
CA VAL A 220 -1.76 2.13 34.39
C VAL A 220 -2.15 3.62 34.37
N GLU A 221 -1.27 4.49 34.86
CA GLU A 221 -1.45 5.95 34.80
C GLU A 221 -1.59 6.44 33.36
N ALA A 222 -0.75 5.95 32.44
CA ALA A 222 -0.83 6.27 31.03
C ALA A 222 -2.17 5.83 30.41
N ARG A 223 -2.62 4.60 30.66
CA ARG A 223 -3.91 4.11 30.16
C ARG A 223 -5.08 4.95 30.69
N ALA A 224 -5.04 5.36 31.95
CA ALA A 224 -6.05 6.26 32.51
C ALA A 224 -5.99 7.66 31.86
N ARG A 225 -4.79 8.22 31.68
CA ARG A 225 -4.58 9.56 31.10
C ARG A 225 -4.96 9.66 29.64
N TYR A 226 -4.76 8.58 28.90
CA TYR A 226 -5.02 8.47 27.45
C TYR A 226 -6.34 7.75 27.13
N ALA A 227 -7.15 7.44 28.16
CA ALA A 227 -8.46 6.84 27.98
C ALA A 227 -9.33 7.69 27.04
N GLY A 228 -9.82 7.07 25.97
CA GLY A 228 -10.63 7.74 24.94
C GLY A 228 -9.97 7.77 23.55
N ASP A 229 -8.65 7.62 23.46
CA ASP A 229 -7.99 7.29 22.20
C ASP A 229 -7.56 5.81 22.22
N PRO A 230 -8.24 4.96 21.45
CA PRO A 230 -8.00 3.52 21.50
C PRO A 230 -6.63 3.13 20.94
N TYR A 231 -6.00 3.95 20.10
CA TYR A 231 -4.68 3.64 19.56
C TYR A 231 -3.62 3.82 20.64
N ILE A 232 -3.66 4.95 21.34
CA ILE A 232 -2.71 5.23 22.44
C ILE A 232 -2.92 4.26 23.60
N GLU A 233 -4.17 3.95 23.95
CA GLU A 233 -4.46 3.01 25.03
C GLU A 233 -3.96 1.59 24.70
N VAL A 234 -4.10 1.14 23.45
CA VAL A 234 -3.57 -0.15 22.99
C VAL A 234 -2.04 -0.15 22.96
N ASP A 235 -1.38 0.93 22.55
CA ASP A 235 0.08 1.04 22.62
C ASP A 235 0.59 0.86 24.06
N ALA A 236 -0.07 1.49 25.04
CA ALA A 236 0.24 1.29 26.46
C ALA A 236 -0.04 -0.16 26.92
N ALA A 237 -1.15 -0.76 26.50
CA ALA A 237 -1.46 -2.17 26.79
C ALA A 237 -0.43 -3.13 26.18
N MET A 238 0.12 -2.83 25.00
CA MET A 238 1.18 -3.64 24.38
C MET A 238 2.49 -3.59 25.17
N LEU A 239 2.82 -2.45 25.77
CA LEU A 239 3.94 -2.33 26.72
C LEU A 239 3.69 -3.16 27.99
N GLN A 240 2.47 -3.17 28.54
CA GLN A 240 2.14 -4.02 29.68
C GLN A 240 2.23 -5.51 29.32
N ARG A 241 1.75 -5.87 28.13
CA ARG A 241 1.83 -7.24 27.61
C ARG A 241 3.29 -7.72 27.52
N ARG A 242 4.20 -6.83 27.10
CA ARG A 242 5.65 -7.10 27.06
C ARG A 242 6.21 -7.39 28.46
N LEU A 243 5.80 -6.61 29.47
CA LEU A 243 6.21 -6.82 30.87
C LEU A 243 5.65 -8.12 31.47
N ALA A 244 4.42 -8.49 31.10
CA ALA A 244 3.74 -9.70 31.55
C ALA A 244 4.29 -11.00 30.91
N LYS A 245 5.39 -10.93 30.15
CA LYS A 245 5.97 -12.09 29.46
C LYS A 245 6.32 -13.20 30.47
N GLY A 246 5.62 -14.33 30.36
CA GLY A 246 5.79 -15.49 31.25
C GLY A 246 4.63 -15.68 32.22
N ASP A 247 3.80 -14.66 32.44
CA ASP A 247 2.55 -14.74 33.20
C ASP A 247 1.37 -14.92 32.24
N LYS A 248 0.91 -16.17 32.08
CA LYS A 248 -0.19 -16.50 31.16
C LYS A 248 -1.51 -15.85 31.56
N ASP A 249 -1.76 -15.66 32.86
CA ASP A 249 -3.01 -15.09 33.34
C ASP A 249 -3.04 -13.58 33.09
N ALA A 250 -1.93 -12.89 33.34
CA ALA A 250 -1.78 -11.48 32.99
C ALA A 250 -1.89 -11.24 31.49
N LEU A 251 -1.22 -12.04 30.66
CA LEU A 251 -1.33 -11.97 29.20
C LEU A 251 -2.79 -12.15 28.74
N GLY A 252 -3.47 -13.19 29.24
CA GLY A 252 -4.87 -13.44 28.91
C GLY A 252 -5.85 -12.36 29.41
N ARG A 253 -5.51 -11.62 30.48
CA ARG A 253 -6.28 -10.42 30.88
C ARG A 253 -6.06 -9.27 29.91
N ILE A 254 -4.80 -8.93 29.63
CA ILE A 254 -4.44 -7.81 28.74
C ILE A 254 -4.98 -8.04 27.33
N ASP A 255 -4.89 -9.27 26.80
CA ASP A 255 -5.40 -9.60 25.47
C ASP A 255 -6.92 -9.35 25.37
N ARG A 256 -7.68 -9.69 26.43
CA ARG A 256 -9.13 -9.40 26.49
C ARG A 256 -9.42 -7.90 26.60
N GLU A 257 -8.62 -7.17 27.37
CA GLU A 257 -8.75 -5.73 27.50
C GLU A 257 -8.52 -5.01 26.17
N VAL A 258 -7.52 -5.43 25.39
CA VAL A 258 -7.23 -4.86 24.05
C VAL A 258 -8.41 -5.03 23.10
N VAL A 259 -9.00 -6.23 23.06
CA VAL A 259 -10.23 -6.45 22.27
C VAL A 259 -11.38 -5.59 22.79
N GLY A 260 -11.49 -5.42 24.12
CA GLY A 260 -12.45 -4.54 24.76
C GLY A 260 -12.29 -3.06 24.38
N ILE A 261 -11.05 -2.56 24.30
CA ILE A 261 -10.75 -1.18 23.87
C ILE A 261 -11.26 -0.94 22.45
N TRP A 262 -10.94 -1.84 21.52
CA TRP A 262 -11.40 -1.72 20.13
C TRP A 262 -12.93 -1.85 20.01
N THR A 263 -13.54 -2.76 20.76
CA THR A 263 -15.01 -2.94 20.75
C THR A 263 -15.72 -1.71 21.31
N LYS A 264 -15.24 -1.14 22.42
CA LYS A 264 -15.78 0.10 23.00
C LYS A 264 -15.59 1.30 22.06
N ALA A 265 -14.46 1.39 21.37
CA ALA A 265 -14.24 2.42 20.36
C ALA A 265 -15.20 2.27 19.16
N ALA A 266 -15.49 1.04 18.75
CA ALA A 266 -16.50 0.78 17.72
C ALA A 266 -17.92 1.19 18.17
N GLU A 267 -18.29 0.93 19.43
CA GLU A 267 -19.57 1.37 19.99
C GLU A 267 -19.73 2.90 19.99
N ALA A 268 -18.62 3.63 20.19
CA ALA A 268 -18.59 5.09 20.19
C ALA A 268 -18.42 5.73 18.80
N SER A 269 -18.30 4.94 17.73
CA SER A 269 -18.06 5.42 16.37
C SER A 269 -19.11 4.93 15.38
N THR A 270 -19.10 5.51 14.17
CA THR A 270 -20.05 5.22 13.09
C THR A 270 -19.32 4.99 11.77
N GLY A 271 -20.01 4.37 10.81
CA GLY A 271 -19.50 4.13 9.46
C GLY A 271 -18.14 3.46 9.39
N LEU A 272 -17.28 3.94 8.49
CA LEU A 272 -15.95 3.36 8.27
C LEU A 272 -15.07 3.33 9.52
N GLN A 273 -15.23 4.26 10.47
CA GLN A 273 -14.48 4.23 11.72
C GLN A 273 -14.89 3.01 12.55
N ARG A 274 -16.19 2.80 12.74
CA ARG A 274 -16.73 1.63 13.45
C ARG A 274 -16.26 0.33 12.81
N LEU A 275 -16.34 0.25 11.47
CA LEU A 275 -15.82 -0.88 10.69
C LEU A 275 -14.35 -1.13 11.02
N GLY A 276 -13.50 -0.11 10.92
CA GLY A 276 -12.06 -0.22 11.20
C GLY A 276 -11.74 -0.65 12.64
N HIS A 277 -12.47 -0.13 13.63
CA HIS A 277 -12.29 -0.55 15.02
C HIS A 277 -12.70 -2.02 15.24
N LEU A 278 -13.80 -2.49 14.64
CA LEU A 278 -14.21 -3.90 14.75
C LEU A 278 -13.27 -4.84 14.00
N THR A 279 -12.74 -4.46 12.84
CA THR A 279 -11.72 -5.24 12.14
C THR A 279 -10.49 -5.44 13.04
N LYS A 280 -10.01 -4.37 13.69
CA LYS A 280 -8.91 -4.47 14.67
C LYS A 280 -9.25 -5.39 15.85
N ALA A 281 -10.48 -5.33 16.37
CA ALA A 281 -10.92 -6.23 17.44
C ALA A 281 -10.91 -7.70 16.99
N VAL A 282 -11.43 -7.98 15.79
CA VAL A 282 -11.49 -9.31 15.17
C VAL A 282 -10.09 -9.87 14.95
N ASP A 283 -9.21 -9.11 14.32
CA ASP A 283 -7.85 -9.57 14.01
C ASP A 283 -7.05 -9.82 15.28
N TYR A 284 -7.10 -8.89 16.24
CA TYR A 284 -6.41 -9.07 17.51
C TYR A 284 -6.93 -10.29 18.30
N ALA A 285 -8.25 -10.47 18.37
CA ALA A 285 -8.87 -11.61 19.04
C ALA A 285 -8.50 -12.95 18.38
N ARG A 286 -8.41 -12.98 17.04
CA ARG A 286 -7.99 -14.15 16.27
C ARG A 286 -6.55 -14.52 16.58
N ASP A 287 -5.64 -13.56 16.51
CA ASP A 287 -4.20 -13.78 16.68
C ASP A 287 -3.83 -14.21 18.11
N HIS A 288 -4.67 -13.86 19.09
CA HIS A 288 -4.47 -14.15 20.51
C HIS A 288 -5.42 -15.24 21.05
N GLY A 289 -6.15 -15.95 20.17
CA GLY A 289 -6.98 -17.10 20.56
C GLY A 289 -8.20 -16.78 21.43
N GLN A 290 -8.71 -15.55 21.39
CA GLN A 290 -9.86 -15.10 22.18
C GLN A 290 -11.19 -15.46 21.49
N THR A 291 -11.50 -16.75 21.38
CA THR A 291 -12.59 -17.28 20.52
C THR A 291 -13.97 -16.69 20.80
N GLY A 292 -14.34 -16.50 22.06
CA GLY A 292 -15.64 -15.89 22.43
C GLY A 292 -15.73 -14.43 22.01
N LEU A 293 -14.66 -13.67 22.20
CA LEU A 293 -14.60 -12.26 21.79
C LEU A 293 -14.50 -12.11 20.27
N LEU A 294 -13.80 -13.03 19.60
CA LEU A 294 -13.75 -13.12 18.14
C LEU A 294 -15.16 -13.30 17.57
N ALA A 295 -15.96 -14.22 18.12
CA ALA A 295 -17.33 -14.43 17.68
C ALA A 295 -18.21 -13.20 17.89
N ALA A 296 -18.08 -12.55 19.05
CA ALA A 296 -18.83 -11.32 19.37
C ALA A 296 -18.46 -10.15 18.44
N ALA A 297 -17.17 -9.88 18.26
CA ALA A 297 -16.68 -8.82 17.38
C ALA A 297 -17.05 -9.09 15.90
N THR A 298 -16.97 -10.34 15.46
CA THR A 298 -17.40 -10.74 14.10
C THR A 298 -18.90 -10.53 13.91
N THR A 299 -19.72 -10.88 14.90
CA THR A 299 -21.17 -10.63 14.86
C THR A 299 -21.49 -9.14 14.78
N ALA A 300 -20.77 -8.32 15.56
CA ALA A 300 -20.93 -6.86 15.51
C ALA A 300 -20.47 -6.27 14.16
N LEU A 301 -19.43 -6.84 13.55
CA LEU A 301 -18.93 -6.44 12.23
C LEU A 301 -19.95 -6.78 11.13
N GLN A 302 -20.54 -7.98 11.18
CA GLN A 302 -21.58 -8.45 10.27
C GLN A 302 -22.89 -7.64 10.35
N ALA A 303 -23.12 -6.96 11.46
CA ALA A 303 -24.30 -6.11 11.64
C ALA A 303 -24.17 -4.75 10.94
N ILE A 304 -23.00 -4.40 10.40
CA ILE A 304 -22.80 -3.15 9.65
C ILE A 304 -23.25 -3.37 8.21
N GLY A 305 -24.32 -2.68 7.80
CA GLY A 305 -24.75 -2.65 6.41
C GLY A 305 -23.92 -1.67 5.58
N ILE A 306 -23.98 -1.79 4.25
CA ILE A 306 -23.30 -0.88 3.32
C ILE A 306 -23.76 0.58 3.50
N ASP A 307 -25.04 0.79 3.81
CA ASP A 307 -25.62 2.12 4.05
C ASP A 307 -25.11 2.74 5.36
N ASP A 308 -24.70 1.92 6.33
CA ASP A 308 -24.17 2.40 7.61
C ASP A 308 -22.76 2.98 7.47
N LEU A 309 -22.04 2.66 6.39
CA LEU A 309 -20.65 3.07 6.17
C LEU A 309 -20.46 4.58 6.01
N GLY A 310 -21.53 5.33 5.71
CA GLY A 310 -21.47 6.78 5.53
C GLY A 310 -20.68 7.22 4.29
N MET A 311 -20.64 6.37 3.26
CA MET A 311 -19.91 6.62 2.02
C MET A 311 -20.50 7.80 1.24
N GLN A 312 -19.64 8.62 0.65
CA GLN A 312 -20.04 9.72 -0.23
C GLN A 312 -19.79 9.38 -1.69
N THR A 313 -20.75 9.73 -2.56
CA THR A 313 -20.62 9.56 -4.00
C THR A 313 -20.20 10.86 -4.65
N PHE A 314 -19.08 10.84 -5.37
CA PHE A 314 -18.64 11.93 -6.24
C PHE A 314 -18.90 11.55 -7.68
N ARG A 315 -19.48 12.47 -8.47
CA ARG A 315 -19.76 12.26 -9.89
C ARG A 315 -19.11 13.36 -10.69
N VAL A 316 -18.33 12.98 -11.69
CA VAL A 316 -17.73 13.91 -12.65
C VAL A 316 -18.26 13.53 -14.03
N PRO A 317 -18.98 14.43 -14.73
CA PRO A 317 -19.41 14.15 -16.08
C PRO A 317 -18.19 14.12 -17.02
N VAL A 318 -18.19 13.16 -17.94
CA VAL A 318 -17.19 13.07 -19.02
C VAL A 318 -17.95 13.12 -20.34
N GLU A 319 -17.61 14.08 -21.18
CA GLU A 319 -18.19 14.20 -22.52
C GLU A 319 -17.35 13.40 -23.52
N ILE A 320 -17.98 12.48 -24.23
CA ILE A 320 -17.37 11.69 -25.30
C ILE A 320 -18.10 12.03 -26.60
N PRO A 321 -17.41 12.48 -27.66
CA PRO A 321 -18.04 12.79 -28.94
C PRO A 321 -18.80 11.61 -29.54
N ASP A 322 -20.01 11.84 -30.05
CA ASP A 322 -20.88 10.82 -30.63
C ASP A 322 -20.24 10.11 -31.83
N GLU A 323 -19.42 10.81 -32.63
CA GLU A 323 -18.73 10.20 -33.77
C GLU A 323 -17.74 9.13 -33.31
N LYS A 324 -17.08 9.33 -32.16
CA LYS A 324 -16.15 8.34 -31.59
C LYS A 324 -16.89 7.12 -31.10
N ILE A 325 -18.01 7.32 -30.39
CA ILE A 325 -18.87 6.22 -29.92
C ILE A 325 -19.43 5.43 -31.10
N SER A 326 -19.98 6.12 -32.10
CA SER A 326 -20.60 5.49 -33.28
C SER A 326 -19.58 4.72 -34.12
N LYS A 327 -18.36 5.26 -34.29
CA LYS A 327 -17.28 4.55 -34.98
C LYS A 327 -16.87 3.29 -34.23
N TRP A 328 -16.76 3.37 -32.91
CA TRP A 328 -16.38 2.24 -32.06
C TRP A 328 -17.44 1.13 -32.10
N ILE A 329 -18.72 1.50 -31.95
CA ILE A 329 -19.84 0.54 -32.03
C ILE A 329 -19.91 -0.06 -33.45
N GLY A 330 -19.74 0.78 -34.46
CA GLY A 330 -19.72 0.38 -35.87
C GLY A 330 -18.72 -0.72 -36.17
N TYR A 331 -17.57 -0.78 -35.48
CA TYR A 331 -16.63 -1.88 -35.64
C TYR A 331 -17.27 -3.26 -35.40
N PHE A 332 -18.14 -3.36 -34.40
CA PHE A 332 -18.82 -4.60 -34.03
C PHE A 332 -20.07 -4.87 -34.86
N THR A 333 -20.77 -3.84 -35.30
CA THR A 333 -22.08 -3.95 -35.97
C THR A 333 -21.99 -3.92 -37.50
N GLN A 334 -20.83 -3.57 -38.07
CA GLN A 334 -20.66 -3.54 -39.53
C GLN A 334 -20.58 -4.95 -40.15
N GLY A 335 -21.57 -5.29 -40.95
CA GLY A 335 -21.62 -6.50 -41.77
C GLY A 335 -23.05 -6.83 -42.13
N ASP A 336 -23.24 -7.78 -43.05
CA ASP A 336 -24.59 -8.25 -43.42
C ASP A 336 -25.02 -9.49 -42.58
N ASP A 337 -24.07 -10.12 -41.88
CA ASP A 337 -24.29 -11.34 -41.09
C ASP A 337 -23.90 -11.14 -39.61
N TRP A 338 -24.82 -11.49 -38.72
CA TRP A 338 -24.62 -11.43 -37.28
C TRP A 338 -23.46 -12.31 -36.81
N ARG A 339 -23.14 -13.41 -37.51
CA ARG A 339 -22.02 -14.30 -37.16
C ARG A 339 -20.68 -13.57 -37.21
N VAL A 340 -20.51 -12.70 -38.20
CA VAL A 340 -19.31 -11.84 -38.33
C VAL A 340 -19.25 -10.83 -37.18
N CYS A 341 -20.39 -10.25 -36.82
CA CYS A 341 -20.49 -9.29 -35.73
C CYS A 341 -20.15 -9.93 -34.38
N ILE A 342 -20.67 -11.14 -34.11
CA ILE A 342 -20.36 -11.92 -32.91
C ILE A 342 -18.89 -12.34 -32.89
N ALA A 343 -18.32 -12.75 -34.02
CA ALA A 343 -16.88 -13.07 -34.10
C ALA A 343 -15.99 -11.86 -33.79
N ARG A 344 -16.36 -10.64 -34.19
CA ARG A 344 -15.65 -9.42 -33.78
C ARG A 344 -15.82 -9.12 -32.31
N PHE A 345 -17.05 -9.25 -31.80
CA PHE A 345 -17.37 -9.01 -30.38
C PHE A 345 -16.58 -9.96 -29.46
N GLU A 346 -16.48 -11.22 -29.85
CA GLU A 346 -15.70 -12.26 -29.19
C GLU A 346 -14.21 -11.89 -29.05
N ASN A 347 -13.60 -11.36 -30.11
CA ASN A 347 -12.17 -11.00 -30.12
C ASN A 347 -11.91 -9.60 -29.55
N GLY A 348 -12.96 -8.84 -29.20
CA GLY A 348 -12.84 -7.44 -28.82
C GLY A 348 -12.31 -6.54 -29.95
N GLU A 349 -12.13 -5.26 -29.65
CA GLU A 349 -11.59 -4.32 -30.63
C GLU A 349 -10.13 -4.66 -30.93
N HIS A 350 -9.86 -5.17 -32.14
CA HIS A 350 -8.52 -5.54 -32.59
C HIS A 350 -7.77 -6.52 -31.65
N GLY A 351 -8.49 -7.49 -31.07
CA GLY A 351 -7.90 -8.50 -30.16
C GLY A 351 -7.74 -8.02 -28.72
N THR A 352 -8.26 -6.84 -28.37
CA THR A 352 -8.05 -6.20 -27.07
C THR A 352 -9.20 -6.54 -26.11
N PRO A 353 -8.92 -7.07 -24.90
CA PRO A 353 -9.98 -7.33 -23.93
C PRO A 353 -10.52 -6.03 -23.30
N PRO A 354 -11.69 -6.07 -22.64
CA PRO A 354 -12.29 -4.88 -22.02
C PRO A 354 -11.43 -4.20 -20.94
N THR A 355 -10.52 -4.94 -20.28
CA THR A 355 -9.54 -4.38 -19.32
C THR A 355 -8.33 -3.71 -20.00
N GLY A 356 -8.23 -3.76 -21.33
CA GLY A 356 -7.07 -3.27 -22.08
C GLY A 356 -5.89 -4.25 -22.05
N ARG A 357 -4.77 -3.83 -22.66
CA ARG A 357 -3.55 -4.63 -22.74
C ARG A 357 -2.72 -4.46 -21.48
N THR A 358 -2.23 -5.57 -20.92
CA THR A 358 -1.48 -5.54 -19.65
C THR A 358 -0.26 -4.62 -19.70
N ALA A 359 0.49 -4.64 -20.81
CA ALA A 359 1.67 -3.78 -20.98
C ALA A 359 1.33 -2.28 -20.96
N GLU A 360 0.20 -1.89 -21.56
CA GLU A 360 -0.27 -0.51 -21.57
C GLU A 360 -0.77 -0.09 -20.18
N ASN A 361 -1.46 -0.99 -19.47
CA ASN A 361 -1.92 -0.74 -18.11
C ASN A 361 -0.76 -0.53 -17.14
N ARG A 362 0.29 -1.38 -17.20
CA ARG A 362 1.53 -1.20 -16.42
C ARG A 362 2.22 0.12 -16.75
N SER A 363 2.28 0.50 -18.03
CA SER A 363 2.87 1.79 -18.43
C SER A 363 2.08 2.99 -17.92
N GLN A 364 0.75 2.91 -17.89
CA GLN A 364 -0.10 3.94 -17.32
C GLN A 364 0.11 4.05 -15.80
N MET A 365 0.09 2.92 -15.09
CA MET A 365 0.34 2.86 -13.66
C MET A 365 1.68 3.48 -13.27
N ALA A 366 2.75 3.20 -14.03
CA ALA A 366 4.08 3.76 -13.77
C ALA A 366 4.16 5.30 -13.91
N LYS A 367 3.23 5.91 -14.67
CA LYS A 367 3.15 7.37 -14.82
C LYS A 367 2.36 8.03 -13.70
N ASP A 368 1.48 7.28 -13.03
CA ASP A 368 0.63 7.78 -11.95
C ASP A 368 1.34 7.67 -10.58
N THR A 369 2.34 8.54 -10.34
CA THR A 369 2.93 8.78 -9.01
C THR A 369 2.12 9.79 -8.19
N SER A 370 0.82 9.53 -8.05
CA SER A 370 -0.07 10.41 -7.30
C SER A 370 -0.04 10.11 -5.80
N LEU A 371 -0.42 11.11 -4.99
CA LEU A 371 -0.65 10.95 -3.54
C LEU A 371 -1.64 9.81 -3.22
N TYR A 372 -2.51 9.46 -4.17
CA TYR A 372 -3.45 8.33 -4.06
C TYR A 372 -2.72 7.01 -3.79
N SER A 373 -1.53 6.81 -4.36
CA SER A 373 -0.73 5.59 -4.14
C SER A 373 -0.18 5.43 -2.72
N MET A 374 -0.20 6.49 -1.91
CA MET A 374 0.25 6.46 -0.51
C MET A 374 -0.90 6.17 0.47
N ILE A 375 -2.15 6.19 0.01
CA ILE A 375 -3.32 5.97 0.86
C ILE A 375 -3.57 4.45 0.92
N PRO A 376 -3.68 3.82 2.09
CA PRO A 376 -4.06 2.40 2.19
C PRO A 376 -5.44 2.16 1.58
N HIS A 377 -5.63 1.06 0.88
CA HIS A 377 -6.90 0.71 0.25
C HIS A 377 -7.42 -0.63 0.76
N SER A 378 -8.71 -0.70 1.02
CA SER A 378 -9.42 -1.94 1.36
C SER A 378 -10.59 -2.10 0.39
N LYS A 379 -10.79 -3.32 -0.11
CA LYS A 379 -11.95 -3.64 -0.96
C LYS A 379 -13.08 -4.09 -0.06
N ILE A 380 -14.21 -3.39 -0.14
CA ILE A 380 -15.44 -3.71 0.59
C ILE A 380 -16.41 -4.39 -0.39
N GLY A 381 -17.03 -5.49 0.05
CA GLY A 381 -18.03 -6.24 -0.74
C GLY A 381 -19.39 -5.55 -0.76
N GLY A 382 -20.33 -6.10 -1.55
CA GLY A 382 -21.71 -5.59 -1.61
C GLY A 382 -22.46 -5.68 -0.27
N ASP A 383 -22.02 -6.58 0.62
CA ASP A 383 -22.51 -6.74 1.99
C ASP A 383 -21.90 -5.76 3.00
N GLY A 384 -21.05 -4.83 2.57
CA GLY A 384 -20.38 -3.87 3.45
C GLY A 384 -19.17 -4.43 4.22
N LEU A 385 -18.81 -5.70 3.98
CA LEU A 385 -17.69 -6.34 4.68
C LEU A 385 -16.37 -6.23 3.92
N PRO A 386 -15.22 -6.06 4.61
CA PRO A 386 -13.90 -6.11 3.98
C PRO A 386 -13.67 -7.47 3.31
N ARG A 387 -13.22 -7.44 2.06
CA ARG A 387 -12.89 -8.61 1.24
C ARG A 387 -11.39 -8.82 1.10
N TRP A 388 -10.64 -7.73 0.97
CA TRP A 388 -9.23 -7.80 0.66
C TRP A 388 -8.49 -6.51 1.00
N GLU A 389 -7.27 -6.65 1.52
CA GLU A 389 -6.34 -5.57 1.85
C GLU A 389 -4.91 -5.96 1.46
N PRO A 390 -4.11 -5.06 0.86
CA PRO A 390 -2.72 -5.32 0.55
C PRO A 390 -1.90 -5.61 1.80
N GLN A 391 -1.09 -6.66 1.79
CA GLN A 391 -0.20 -7.00 2.91
C GLN A 391 1.25 -6.57 2.68
N ASN A 392 1.62 -6.29 1.43
CA ASN A 392 2.99 -5.94 1.02
C ASN A 392 2.98 -5.07 -0.25
N GLU A 393 4.17 -4.65 -0.71
CA GLU A 393 4.32 -3.78 -1.89
C GLU A 393 3.85 -4.45 -3.19
N ASP A 394 4.06 -5.76 -3.35
CA ASP A 394 3.61 -6.52 -4.53
C ASP A 394 2.08 -6.57 -4.60
N ASP A 395 1.40 -6.77 -3.46
CA ASP A 395 -0.05 -6.72 -3.36
C ASP A 395 -0.58 -5.32 -3.73
N GLN A 396 0.11 -4.26 -3.29
CA GLN A 396 -0.26 -2.88 -3.64
C GLN A 396 -0.07 -2.59 -5.12
N GLU A 397 0.96 -3.16 -5.75
CA GLU A 397 1.16 -3.06 -7.20
C GLU A 397 0.04 -3.80 -7.96
N GLU A 398 -0.29 -5.02 -7.56
CA GLU A 398 -1.36 -5.82 -8.18
C GLU A 398 -2.73 -5.15 -8.04
N GLN A 399 -3.02 -4.54 -6.88
CA GLN A 399 -4.23 -3.75 -6.70
C GLN A 399 -4.29 -2.55 -7.65
N ARG A 400 -3.20 -1.78 -7.73
CA ARG A 400 -3.14 -0.60 -8.61
C ARG A 400 -3.35 -0.99 -10.08
N LEU A 401 -2.75 -2.09 -10.51
CA LEU A 401 -2.97 -2.63 -11.84
C LEU A 401 -4.43 -3.03 -12.06
N SER A 402 -5.04 -3.71 -11.08
CA SER A 402 -6.44 -4.11 -11.11
C SER A 402 -7.39 -2.91 -11.13
N ASP A 403 -7.07 -1.81 -10.45
CA ASP A 403 -7.88 -0.58 -10.44
C ASP A 403 -7.91 0.09 -11.82
N VAL A 404 -6.76 0.15 -12.52
CA VAL A 404 -6.68 0.64 -13.91
C VAL A 404 -7.53 -0.24 -14.83
N GLU A 405 -7.47 -1.55 -14.65
CA GLU A 405 -8.21 -2.54 -15.43
C GLU A 405 -9.72 -2.44 -15.20
N MET A 406 -10.14 -2.33 -13.94
CA MET A 406 -11.53 -2.11 -13.55
C MET A 406 -12.07 -0.81 -14.14
N PHE A 407 -11.31 0.29 -14.08
CA PHE A 407 -11.72 1.57 -14.65
C PHE A 407 -11.94 1.47 -16.17
N ARG A 408 -11.01 0.83 -16.89
CA ARG A 408 -11.17 0.59 -18.34
C ARG A 408 -12.40 -0.26 -18.65
N MET A 409 -12.61 -1.33 -17.88
CA MET A 409 -13.75 -2.21 -18.03
C MET A 409 -15.06 -1.48 -17.77
N GLN A 410 -15.14 -0.63 -16.73
CA GLN A 410 -16.29 0.23 -16.43
C GLN A 410 -16.61 1.20 -17.57
N LEU A 411 -15.59 1.79 -18.19
CA LEU A 411 -15.76 2.69 -19.33
C LEU A 411 -16.26 1.95 -20.57
N CYS A 412 -15.77 0.74 -20.82
CA CYS A 412 -16.08 -0.06 -22.00
C CYS A 412 -17.44 -0.77 -21.92
N ALA A 413 -17.88 -1.19 -20.74
CA ALA A 413 -19.06 -2.05 -20.56
C ALA A 413 -20.37 -1.47 -21.15
N PRO A 414 -20.71 -0.17 -20.98
CA PRO A 414 -21.89 0.42 -21.61
C PRO A 414 -21.82 0.41 -23.14
N LEU A 415 -20.62 0.59 -23.71
CA LEU A 415 -20.42 0.57 -25.15
C LEU A 415 -20.60 -0.85 -25.71
N LEU A 416 -20.04 -1.86 -25.03
CA LEU A 416 -20.26 -3.27 -25.38
C LEU A 416 -21.74 -3.64 -25.31
N ALA A 417 -22.46 -3.19 -24.28
CA ALA A 417 -23.89 -3.43 -24.17
C ALA A 417 -24.68 -2.81 -25.34
N LYS A 418 -24.35 -1.57 -25.71
CA LYS A 418 -24.98 -0.91 -26.86
C LYS A 418 -24.66 -1.64 -28.17
N ALA A 419 -23.41 -2.03 -28.40
CA ALA A 419 -23.01 -2.79 -29.59
C ALA A 419 -23.75 -4.13 -29.69
N LEU A 420 -23.82 -4.89 -28.59
CA LEU A 420 -24.50 -6.18 -28.57
C LEU A 420 -26.02 -6.05 -28.77
N HIS A 421 -26.62 -4.98 -28.22
CA HIS A 421 -28.01 -4.65 -28.48
C HIS A 421 -28.26 -4.33 -29.96
N GLU A 422 -27.41 -3.50 -30.59
CA GLU A 422 -27.53 -3.15 -32.00
C GLU A 422 -27.39 -4.37 -32.92
N ILE A 423 -26.48 -5.31 -32.64
CA ILE A 423 -26.38 -6.58 -33.39
C ILE A 423 -27.73 -7.32 -33.39
N GLY A 424 -28.38 -7.43 -32.22
CA GLY A 424 -29.68 -8.11 -32.11
C GLY A 424 -30.82 -7.38 -32.80
N VAL A 425 -30.79 -6.04 -32.80
CA VAL A 425 -31.80 -5.19 -33.46
C VAL A 425 -31.66 -5.20 -34.98
N VAL A 426 -30.43 -5.20 -35.50
CA VAL A 426 -30.21 -5.12 -36.96
C VAL A 426 -30.40 -6.47 -37.63
N HIS A 427 -29.89 -7.55 -37.03
CA HIS A 427 -29.85 -8.85 -37.70
C HIS A 427 -30.90 -9.85 -37.24
N HIS A 428 -31.57 -9.59 -36.11
CA HIS A 428 -32.58 -10.47 -35.52
C HIS A 428 -32.20 -11.97 -35.48
N PRO A 429 -31.05 -12.36 -34.89
CA PRO A 429 -30.62 -13.75 -34.91
C PRO A 429 -31.65 -14.67 -34.22
N ILE A 430 -32.01 -15.76 -34.88
CA ILE A 430 -32.91 -16.76 -34.29
C ILE A 430 -32.13 -17.74 -33.42
N ARG A 431 -32.76 -18.22 -32.35
CA ARG A 431 -32.12 -19.05 -31.32
C ARG A 431 -31.48 -20.30 -31.91
N GLU A 432 -32.15 -20.96 -32.84
CA GLU A 432 -31.72 -22.20 -33.47
C GLU A 432 -30.44 -22.01 -34.30
N GLU A 433 -30.36 -20.90 -35.06
CA GLU A 433 -29.14 -20.55 -35.82
C GLU A 433 -27.96 -20.21 -34.90
N VAL A 434 -28.24 -19.57 -33.77
CA VAL A 434 -27.20 -19.27 -32.77
C VAL A 434 -26.68 -20.56 -32.14
N GLU A 435 -27.57 -21.51 -31.83
CA GLU A 435 -27.19 -22.82 -31.30
C GLU A 435 -26.35 -23.61 -32.31
N GLU A 436 -26.75 -23.64 -33.59
CA GLU A 436 -26.01 -24.28 -34.68
C GLU A 436 -24.61 -23.67 -34.85
N PHE A 437 -24.51 -22.34 -34.86
CA PHE A 437 -23.22 -21.63 -34.95
C PHE A 437 -22.22 -22.04 -33.86
N PHE A 438 -22.68 -22.27 -32.62
CA PHE A 438 -21.80 -22.74 -31.56
C PHE A 438 -21.57 -24.25 -31.57
N ALA A 439 -22.49 -25.04 -32.13
CA ALA A 439 -22.34 -26.49 -32.24
C ALA A 439 -21.17 -26.90 -33.14
N GLU A 440 -20.74 -26.03 -34.06
CA GLU A 440 -19.54 -26.23 -34.90
C GLU A 440 -18.22 -26.22 -34.09
N ARG A 441 -18.23 -25.78 -32.83
CA ARG A 441 -17.01 -25.65 -32.01
C ARG A 441 -16.66 -26.95 -31.28
N ILE A 442 -15.60 -27.61 -31.75
CA ILE A 442 -15.13 -28.93 -31.29
C ILE A 442 -14.88 -29.03 -29.77
N PHE A 443 -14.37 -27.97 -29.15
CA PHE A 443 -13.96 -28.00 -27.74
C PHE A 443 -15.05 -27.54 -26.75
N LEU A 444 -16.26 -27.24 -27.24
CA LEU A 444 -17.39 -26.97 -26.38
C LEU A 444 -18.03 -28.28 -25.89
N PRO A 445 -18.38 -28.39 -24.60
CA PRO A 445 -19.23 -29.47 -24.13
C PRO A 445 -20.59 -29.48 -24.86
N PRO A 446 -21.22 -30.66 -25.06
CA PRO A 446 -22.43 -30.80 -25.86
C PRO A 446 -23.62 -29.93 -25.41
N ASP A 447 -23.69 -29.54 -24.13
CA ASP A 447 -24.76 -28.71 -23.58
C ASP A 447 -24.50 -27.19 -23.76
N ILE A 448 -23.27 -26.78 -24.05
CA ILE A 448 -22.89 -25.36 -24.10
C ILE A 448 -23.48 -24.61 -25.29
N PRO A 449 -23.51 -25.12 -26.54
CA PRO A 449 -24.11 -24.40 -27.66
C PRO A 449 -25.54 -23.91 -27.38
N ARG A 450 -26.38 -24.80 -26.81
CA ARG A 450 -27.74 -24.49 -26.37
C ARG A 450 -27.77 -23.38 -25.31
N VAL A 451 -26.87 -23.47 -24.31
CA VAL A 451 -26.74 -22.49 -23.23
C VAL A 451 -26.34 -21.10 -23.77
N LEU A 452 -25.43 -21.04 -24.73
CA LEU A 452 -25.00 -19.78 -25.36
C LEU A 452 -26.13 -19.14 -26.15
N ALA A 453 -26.89 -19.93 -26.92
CA ALA A 453 -28.06 -19.46 -27.63
C ALA A 453 -29.15 -18.93 -26.69
N ASP A 454 -29.42 -19.66 -25.59
CA ASP A 454 -30.36 -19.23 -24.56
C ASP A 454 -29.91 -17.91 -23.90
N ALA A 455 -28.62 -17.78 -23.57
CA ALA A 455 -28.08 -16.59 -22.93
C ALA A 455 -28.15 -15.34 -23.83
N LEU A 456 -27.78 -15.44 -25.11
CA LEU A 456 -27.88 -14.34 -26.07
C LEU A 456 -29.34 -13.94 -26.33
N THR A 457 -30.23 -14.92 -26.46
CA THR A 457 -31.67 -14.68 -26.62
C THR A 457 -32.24 -13.92 -25.43
N ARG A 458 -31.90 -14.32 -24.20
CA ARG A 458 -32.31 -13.63 -22.96
C ARG A 458 -31.78 -12.21 -22.91
N TYR A 459 -30.51 -12.00 -23.28
CA TYR A 459 -29.91 -10.67 -23.35
C TYR A 459 -30.69 -9.74 -24.29
N TRP A 460 -30.99 -10.18 -25.51
CA TRP A 460 -31.75 -9.36 -26.47
C TRP A 460 -33.20 -9.11 -26.03
N ARG A 461 -33.78 -10.01 -25.23
CA ARG A 461 -35.08 -9.83 -24.56
C ARG A 461 -35.01 -9.00 -23.27
N ARG A 462 -33.83 -8.48 -22.92
CA ARG A 462 -33.56 -7.68 -21.71
C ARG A 462 -33.70 -8.45 -20.40
N ASP A 463 -33.63 -9.78 -20.44
CA ASP A 463 -33.54 -10.65 -19.27
C ASP A 463 -32.06 -10.84 -18.89
N TYR A 464 -31.45 -9.77 -18.39
CA TYR A 464 -30.02 -9.70 -18.09
C TYR A 464 -29.63 -10.57 -16.90
N GLU A 465 -30.50 -10.64 -15.89
CA GLU A 465 -30.30 -11.45 -14.69
C GLU A 465 -30.19 -12.93 -15.05
N ALA A 466 -31.17 -13.50 -15.75
CA ALA A 466 -31.10 -14.90 -16.14
C ALA A 466 -29.93 -15.17 -17.11
N CYS A 467 -29.57 -14.20 -17.96
CA CYS A 467 -28.38 -14.29 -18.79
C CYS A 467 -27.11 -14.44 -17.93
N ALA A 468 -26.91 -13.58 -16.93
CA ALA A 468 -25.73 -13.61 -16.07
C ALA A 468 -25.64 -14.88 -15.21
N TYR A 469 -26.75 -15.28 -14.56
CA TYR A 469 -26.80 -16.50 -13.75
C TYR A 469 -26.59 -17.77 -14.56
N LEU A 470 -26.98 -17.76 -15.84
CA LEU A 470 -26.72 -18.85 -16.77
C LEU A 470 -25.23 -18.92 -17.16
N LEU A 471 -24.61 -17.77 -17.47
CA LEU A 471 -23.25 -17.71 -18.01
C LEU A 471 -22.15 -17.84 -16.97
N ALA A 472 -22.26 -17.16 -15.82
CA ALA A 472 -21.20 -17.09 -14.82
C ALA A 472 -20.62 -18.47 -14.40
N PRO A 473 -21.43 -19.49 -14.04
CA PRO A 473 -20.91 -20.84 -13.74
C PRO A 473 -20.47 -21.63 -14.99
N LYS A 474 -20.99 -21.29 -16.18
CA LYS A 474 -20.69 -22.01 -17.42
C LYS A 474 -19.35 -21.60 -18.03
N ILE A 475 -18.89 -20.37 -17.78
CA ILE A 475 -17.51 -19.97 -18.08
C ILE A 475 -16.51 -20.89 -17.36
N GLU A 476 -16.73 -21.14 -16.07
CA GLU A 476 -15.89 -22.07 -15.28
C GLU A 476 -15.93 -23.50 -15.85
N THR A 477 -17.10 -23.96 -16.28
CA THR A 477 -17.26 -25.28 -16.92
C THR A 477 -16.40 -25.40 -18.18
N MET A 478 -16.44 -24.38 -19.06
CA MET A 478 -15.63 -24.37 -20.29
C MET A 478 -14.13 -24.33 -19.99
N LEU A 479 -13.69 -23.49 -19.04
CA LEU A 479 -12.27 -23.42 -18.65
C LEU A 479 -11.77 -24.74 -18.07
N ARG A 480 -12.60 -25.50 -17.33
CA ARG A 480 -12.25 -26.83 -16.81
C ARG A 480 -12.10 -27.86 -17.94
N VAL A 481 -12.88 -27.74 -19.00
CA VAL A 481 -12.77 -28.61 -20.18
C VAL A 481 -11.45 -28.33 -20.90
N LEU A 482 -11.11 -27.05 -21.08
CA LEU A 482 -9.83 -26.64 -21.66
C LEU A 482 -8.64 -27.13 -20.84
N ALA A 483 -8.67 -26.97 -19.52
CA ALA A 483 -7.60 -27.46 -18.63
C ALA A 483 -7.44 -28.99 -18.70
N ARG A 484 -8.55 -29.74 -18.71
CA ARG A 484 -8.49 -31.20 -18.90
C ARG A 484 -7.92 -31.59 -20.26
N ALA A 485 -8.21 -30.83 -21.31
CA ALA A 485 -7.71 -31.10 -22.65
C ALA A 485 -6.19 -30.85 -22.81
N ILE A 486 -5.57 -30.16 -21.86
CA ILE A 486 -4.11 -29.97 -21.75
C ILE A 486 -3.49 -30.76 -20.59
N ASP A 487 -4.19 -31.80 -20.11
CA ASP A 487 -3.76 -32.70 -19.03
C ASP A 487 -3.51 -32.02 -17.67
N GLU A 488 -4.14 -30.87 -17.40
CA GLU A 488 -4.06 -30.21 -16.11
C GLU A 488 -5.13 -30.74 -15.13
N PRO A 489 -4.76 -31.11 -13.88
CA PRO A 489 -5.70 -31.62 -12.90
C PRO A 489 -6.65 -30.53 -12.41
N VAL A 490 -7.95 -30.75 -12.63
CA VAL A 490 -9.01 -29.82 -12.19
C VAL A 490 -9.64 -30.17 -10.83
N TYR A 491 -9.27 -31.33 -10.25
CA TYR A 491 -9.79 -31.85 -8.98
C TYR A 491 -8.66 -32.24 -8.04
N LEU A 492 -8.74 -31.77 -6.79
CA LEU A 492 -7.83 -32.11 -5.71
C LEU A 492 -8.46 -33.22 -4.88
N THR A 493 -7.77 -34.35 -4.77
CA THR A 493 -8.23 -35.49 -3.98
C THR A 493 -8.21 -35.18 -2.48
N GLN A 494 -9.08 -35.87 -1.73
CA GLN A 494 -9.13 -35.76 -0.28
C GLN A 494 -7.76 -36.05 0.34
N ARG A 495 -7.35 -35.25 1.32
CA ARG A 495 -6.14 -35.47 2.12
C ARG A 495 -6.47 -35.36 3.59
N LYS A 496 -6.30 -36.45 4.36
CA LYS A 496 -6.62 -36.53 5.79
C LYS A 496 -8.05 -36.00 6.05
N ASN A 497 -8.17 -34.90 6.79
CA ASN A 497 -9.42 -34.26 7.19
C ASN A 497 -9.91 -33.17 6.21
N THR A 498 -9.23 -32.96 5.07
CA THR A 498 -9.65 -31.98 4.06
C THR A 498 -10.39 -32.69 2.93
N PRO A 499 -11.69 -32.42 2.72
CA PRO A 499 -12.46 -33.05 1.65
C PRO A 499 -11.88 -32.74 0.27
N GLY A 500 -12.10 -33.64 -0.68
CA GLY A 500 -11.74 -33.40 -2.07
C GLY A 500 -12.49 -32.18 -2.60
N LYS A 501 -11.80 -31.36 -3.40
CA LYS A 501 -12.37 -30.10 -3.92
C LYS A 501 -11.89 -29.84 -5.32
N TYR A 502 -12.75 -29.19 -6.10
CA TYR A 502 -12.37 -28.68 -7.38
C TYR A 502 -11.43 -27.47 -7.25
N VAL A 503 -10.50 -27.33 -8.20
CA VAL A 503 -9.62 -26.15 -8.30
C VAL A 503 -10.47 -24.90 -8.54
N GLY A 504 -10.18 -23.81 -7.83
CA GLY A 504 -10.92 -22.55 -7.97
C GLY A 504 -10.64 -21.83 -9.29
N LEU A 505 -11.58 -20.99 -9.73
CA LEU A 505 -11.53 -20.31 -11.03
C LEU A 505 -10.27 -19.44 -11.22
N GLY A 506 -9.84 -18.68 -10.21
CA GLY A 506 -8.61 -17.87 -10.29
C GLY A 506 -7.36 -18.72 -10.52
N THR A 507 -7.24 -19.84 -9.80
CA THR A 507 -6.14 -20.80 -10.01
C THR A 507 -6.19 -21.42 -11.40
N LEU A 508 -7.40 -21.76 -11.88
CA LEU A 508 -7.60 -22.32 -13.21
C LEU A 508 -7.14 -21.37 -14.33
N ILE A 509 -7.47 -20.08 -14.22
CA ILE A 509 -7.03 -19.05 -15.18
C ILE A 509 -5.51 -18.91 -15.14
N SER A 510 -4.90 -18.86 -13.96
CA SER A 510 -3.44 -18.81 -13.81
C SER A 510 -2.74 -20.02 -14.44
N THR A 511 -3.27 -21.22 -14.24
CA THR A 511 -2.77 -22.44 -14.88
C THR A 511 -2.87 -22.37 -16.40
N LEU A 512 -4.02 -21.94 -16.95
CA LEU A 512 -4.17 -21.77 -18.40
C LEU A 512 -3.22 -20.71 -18.98
N GLY A 513 -2.90 -19.66 -18.22
CA GLY A 513 -1.87 -18.67 -18.56
C GLY A 513 -0.50 -19.29 -18.82
N LYS A 514 -0.10 -20.25 -17.98
CA LYS A 514 1.17 -21.00 -18.16
C LYS A 514 1.18 -21.86 -19.44
N HIS A 515 0.00 -22.18 -19.97
CA HIS A 515 -0.19 -22.97 -21.18
C HIS A 515 -0.62 -22.13 -22.40
N GLY A 516 -0.36 -20.82 -22.36
CA GLY A 516 -0.48 -19.95 -23.53
C GLY A 516 -1.83 -19.25 -23.70
N LEU A 517 -2.66 -19.19 -22.65
CA LEU A 517 -3.71 -18.18 -22.57
C LEU A 517 -3.06 -16.78 -22.56
N ASP A 518 -3.56 -15.88 -23.40
CA ASP A 518 -3.03 -14.51 -23.48
C ASP A 518 -3.12 -13.81 -22.12
N GLU A 519 -2.05 -13.13 -21.71
CA GLU A 519 -1.96 -12.48 -20.40
C GLU A 519 -3.06 -11.42 -20.21
N SER A 520 -3.34 -10.61 -21.23
CA SER A 520 -4.35 -9.53 -21.12
C SER A 520 -5.75 -10.11 -20.95
N TRP A 521 -6.06 -11.18 -21.68
CA TRP A 521 -7.32 -11.89 -21.54
C TRP A 521 -7.44 -12.70 -20.24
N GLY A 522 -6.34 -13.30 -19.78
CA GLY A 522 -6.27 -13.94 -18.46
C GLY A 522 -6.53 -12.94 -17.32
N ARG A 523 -5.98 -11.74 -17.43
CA ARG A 523 -6.26 -10.64 -16.47
C ARG A 523 -7.69 -10.14 -16.57
N TYR A 524 -8.26 -10.02 -17.76
CA TYR A 524 -9.67 -9.71 -17.93
C TYR A 524 -10.59 -10.71 -17.24
N LEU A 525 -10.42 -12.01 -17.52
CA LEU A 525 -11.21 -13.07 -16.91
C LEU A 525 -11.04 -13.09 -15.39
N SER A 526 -9.83 -12.88 -14.90
CA SER A 526 -9.55 -12.81 -13.47
C SER A 526 -10.25 -11.61 -12.85
N THR A 527 -10.04 -10.40 -13.37
CA THR A 527 -10.62 -9.15 -12.87
C THR A 527 -12.15 -9.21 -12.87
N LEU A 528 -12.76 -9.74 -13.93
CA LEU A 528 -14.22 -9.84 -14.01
C LEU A 528 -14.78 -10.91 -13.06
N LEU A 529 -14.19 -12.11 -13.02
CA LEU A 529 -14.87 -13.29 -12.45
C LEU A 529 -14.34 -13.75 -11.09
N ALA A 530 -13.05 -13.59 -10.79
CA ALA A 530 -12.41 -14.37 -9.70
C ALA A 530 -11.35 -13.63 -8.88
N GLY A 531 -10.86 -12.48 -9.33
CA GLY A 531 -9.76 -11.75 -8.72
C GLY A 531 -10.22 -11.07 -7.43
N PRO A 532 -9.50 -11.24 -6.30
CA PRO A 532 -9.86 -10.58 -5.04
C PRO A 532 -9.75 -9.06 -5.11
N THR A 533 -8.95 -8.55 -6.05
CA THR A 533 -8.77 -7.12 -6.36
C THR A 533 -9.75 -6.61 -7.42
N GLY A 534 -10.45 -7.50 -8.13
CA GLY A 534 -11.38 -7.19 -9.21
C GLY A 534 -12.85 -7.18 -8.79
N TRP A 535 -13.76 -7.36 -9.74
CA TRP A 535 -15.20 -7.43 -9.51
C TRP A 535 -15.66 -8.75 -8.88
N ASN A 536 -14.91 -9.84 -9.09
CA ASN A 536 -15.22 -11.15 -8.52
C ASN A 536 -16.68 -11.60 -8.80
N LEU A 537 -17.21 -11.22 -9.97
CA LEU A 537 -18.65 -11.21 -10.25
C LEU A 537 -19.28 -12.60 -10.15
N ARG A 538 -18.53 -13.66 -10.46
CA ARG A 538 -19.02 -15.04 -10.32
C ARG A 538 -19.38 -15.37 -8.88
N ASN A 539 -18.59 -14.92 -7.90
CA ASN A 539 -18.86 -15.18 -6.49
C ASN A 539 -19.92 -14.23 -5.94
N GLU A 540 -19.87 -12.95 -6.29
CA GLU A 540 -20.88 -11.98 -5.84
C GLU A 540 -22.30 -12.38 -6.33
N LEU A 541 -22.44 -12.83 -7.59
CA LEU A 541 -23.71 -13.36 -8.11
C LEU A 541 -24.15 -14.62 -7.36
N ALA A 542 -23.24 -15.58 -7.15
CA ALA A 542 -23.56 -16.86 -6.52
C ALA A 542 -23.96 -16.71 -5.04
N HIS A 543 -23.44 -15.69 -4.36
CA HIS A 543 -23.79 -15.37 -2.99
C HIS A 543 -24.96 -14.39 -2.85
N GLY A 544 -25.48 -13.85 -3.97
CA GLY A 544 -26.62 -12.94 -3.96
C GLY A 544 -26.27 -11.52 -3.48
N PHE A 545 -25.02 -11.09 -3.66
CA PHE A 545 -24.56 -9.74 -3.30
C PHE A 545 -24.70 -8.73 -4.45
N VAL A 546 -25.23 -9.15 -5.59
CA VAL A 546 -25.56 -8.29 -6.73
C VAL A 546 -27.06 -8.05 -6.74
N ASP A 547 -27.49 -6.83 -6.39
CA ASP A 547 -28.91 -6.48 -6.31
C ASP A 547 -29.61 -6.47 -7.68
N GLU A 548 -28.93 -5.91 -8.69
CA GLU A 548 -29.45 -5.84 -10.06
C GLU A 548 -28.34 -6.11 -11.08
N VAL A 549 -28.60 -7.04 -12.01
CA VAL A 549 -27.72 -7.29 -13.14
C VAL A 549 -28.04 -6.32 -14.27
N SER A 550 -27.14 -5.37 -14.50
CA SER A 550 -27.29 -4.38 -15.56
C SER A 550 -26.89 -4.93 -16.94
N ALA A 551 -27.40 -4.30 -18.01
CA ALA A 551 -27.03 -4.67 -19.38
C ALA A 551 -25.50 -4.61 -19.66
N PRO A 552 -24.73 -3.61 -19.17
CA PRO A 552 -23.27 -3.61 -19.19
C PRO A 552 -22.62 -4.86 -18.56
N MET A 553 -23.09 -5.28 -17.38
CA MET A 553 -22.54 -6.45 -16.69
C MET A 553 -22.79 -7.74 -17.48
N ALA A 554 -24.02 -7.92 -17.97
CA ALA A 554 -24.36 -9.08 -18.79
C ALA A 554 -23.57 -9.09 -20.12
N ALA A 555 -23.33 -7.92 -20.74
CA ALA A 555 -22.53 -7.82 -21.96
C ALA A 555 -21.07 -8.25 -21.75
N LEU A 556 -20.45 -7.89 -20.61
CA LEU A 556 -19.10 -8.36 -20.25
C LEU A 556 -19.08 -9.88 -20.05
N LEU A 557 -20.07 -10.45 -19.35
CA LEU A 557 -20.18 -11.90 -19.19
C LEU A 557 -20.34 -12.63 -20.52
N ILE A 558 -21.15 -12.10 -21.44
CA ILE A 558 -21.28 -12.63 -22.81
C ILE A 558 -19.94 -12.56 -23.52
N GLN A 559 -19.26 -11.41 -23.47
CA GLN A 559 -17.95 -11.23 -24.11
C GLN A 559 -16.92 -12.24 -23.58
N ALA A 560 -16.83 -12.41 -22.25
CA ALA A 560 -15.94 -13.37 -21.62
C ALA A 560 -16.29 -14.81 -22.02
N THR A 561 -17.58 -15.12 -22.07
CA THR A 561 -18.08 -16.44 -22.47
C THR A 561 -17.73 -16.75 -23.92
N LEU A 562 -17.98 -15.81 -24.84
CA LEU A 562 -17.68 -15.97 -26.26
C LEU A 562 -16.18 -16.17 -26.47
N TYR A 563 -15.35 -15.35 -25.82
CA TYR A 563 -13.90 -15.49 -25.88
C TYR A 563 -13.46 -16.90 -25.45
N VAL A 564 -13.90 -17.35 -24.27
CA VAL A 564 -13.57 -18.69 -23.76
C VAL A 564 -14.09 -19.79 -24.68
N ALA A 565 -15.28 -19.62 -25.26
CA ALA A 565 -15.87 -20.56 -26.20
C ALA A 565 -15.07 -20.69 -27.51
N ASN A 566 -14.20 -19.72 -27.86
CA ASN A 566 -13.34 -19.80 -29.03
C ASN A 566 -11.93 -20.31 -28.74
N LEU A 567 -11.59 -20.51 -27.47
CA LEU A 567 -10.30 -21.06 -27.12
C LEU A 567 -10.21 -22.52 -27.57
N ALA A 568 -9.05 -22.87 -28.13
CA ALA A 568 -8.67 -24.23 -28.45
C ALA A 568 -7.40 -24.61 -27.68
N PRO A 569 -7.29 -25.85 -27.17
CA PRO A 569 -6.07 -26.34 -26.53
C PRO A 569 -4.86 -26.22 -27.47
N ARG A 570 -3.78 -25.60 -27.00
CA ARG A 570 -2.48 -25.60 -27.70
C ARG A 570 -1.56 -26.63 -27.04
N GLY A 571 -1.51 -27.85 -27.59
CA GLY A 571 -0.75 -28.99 -27.06
C GLY A 571 -1.02 -30.28 -27.84
N ARG A 572 -0.43 -31.42 -27.42
CA ARG A 572 -0.52 -32.75 -28.10
C ARG A 572 -1.95 -33.15 -28.51
N ALA A 573 -2.96 -32.76 -27.74
CA ALA A 573 -4.38 -33.00 -28.04
C ALA A 573 -4.87 -32.35 -29.35
N ALA A 574 -4.28 -31.24 -29.80
CA ALA A 574 -4.60 -30.63 -31.10
C ALA A 574 -4.11 -31.49 -32.29
N ALA A 575 -3.06 -32.29 -32.10
CA ALA A 575 -2.58 -33.25 -33.09
C ALA A 575 -3.48 -34.51 -33.13
N ASP A 576 -3.91 -34.99 -31.96
CA ASP A 576 -4.79 -36.17 -31.85
C ASP A 576 -6.23 -35.90 -32.33
N ALA A 577 -6.76 -34.68 -32.11
CA ALA A 577 -8.08 -34.28 -32.61
C ALA A 577 -8.10 -34.13 -34.15
N ARG A 578 -7.02 -33.59 -34.74
CA ARG A 578 -6.84 -33.53 -36.21
C ARG A 578 -6.62 -34.91 -36.85
N GLY A 579 -6.11 -35.88 -36.08
CA GLY A 579 -5.94 -37.25 -36.56
C GLY A 579 -7.23 -38.08 -36.62
N ARG A 580 -8.29 -37.67 -35.90
CA ARG A 580 -9.57 -38.40 -35.82
C ARG A 580 -10.68 -37.87 -36.72
N ILE A 581 -10.56 -36.62 -37.17
CA ILE A 581 -11.52 -35.98 -38.08
C ILE A 581 -10.73 -35.66 -39.35
N GLY A 582 -11.01 -36.39 -40.43
CA GLY A 582 -10.33 -36.20 -41.72
C GLY A 582 -10.29 -34.72 -42.11
N ALA A 583 -9.12 -34.28 -42.58
CA ALA A 583 -8.82 -32.89 -42.88
C ALA A 583 -9.85 -32.24 -43.83
N PRO A 584 -10.16 -30.95 -43.60
CA PRO A 584 -10.24 -30.03 -44.74
C PRO A 584 -9.52 -28.68 -44.51
N LEU A 585 -8.82 -28.28 -45.58
CA LEU A 585 -8.53 -26.93 -46.11
C LEU A 585 -7.98 -25.84 -45.18
N GLU A 586 -6.66 -25.67 -45.25
CA GLU A 586 -5.95 -24.40 -44.99
C GLU A 586 -6.32 -23.36 -46.06
N ALA A 587 -6.99 -22.27 -45.68
CA ALA A 587 -6.91 -20.97 -46.39
C ALA A 587 -7.59 -19.84 -45.58
N CYS A 588 -6.83 -19.12 -44.76
CA CYS A 588 -6.93 -17.66 -44.50
C CYS A 588 -6.26 -17.28 -43.17
N MET A 589 -4.92 -17.15 -43.13
CA MET A 589 -4.23 -16.23 -42.21
C MET A 589 -2.82 -15.95 -42.74
N GLN A 590 -2.71 -15.21 -43.84
CA GLN A 590 -1.48 -14.50 -44.19
C GLN A 590 -1.84 -13.15 -44.81
N THR A 591 -2.13 -12.15 -43.98
CA THR A 591 -1.74 -10.75 -44.24
C THR A 591 -1.81 -9.98 -42.92
N GLY A 592 -0.63 -9.68 -42.37
CA GLY A 592 -0.48 -8.92 -41.14
C GLY A 592 0.96 -8.46 -40.96
N ARG A 593 1.62 -8.05 -42.04
CA ARG A 593 2.91 -7.34 -41.95
C ARG A 593 2.61 -5.84 -41.84
N GLY A 594 2.97 -5.29 -40.67
CA GLY A 594 3.54 -3.96 -40.52
C GLY A 594 2.63 -2.76 -40.79
N LEU A 595 1.96 -2.27 -39.75
CA LEU A 595 1.72 -0.84 -39.58
C LEU A 595 2.21 -0.44 -38.19
N ARG A 596 3.11 0.55 -38.15
CA ARG A 596 3.70 1.11 -36.93
C ARG A 596 2.61 1.78 -36.08
N PRO A 597 2.72 1.80 -34.74
CA PRO A 597 1.80 2.56 -33.90
C PRO A 597 1.99 4.07 -34.13
N PHE A 598 0.86 4.78 -34.14
CA PHE A 598 0.79 6.23 -34.21
C PHE A 598 1.26 6.82 -32.87
N GLU A 599 2.37 7.56 -32.88
CA GLU A 599 2.82 8.34 -31.74
C GLU A 599 1.91 9.56 -31.57
N SER A 600 1.12 9.60 -30.49
CA SER A 600 0.44 10.82 -30.06
C SER A 600 1.46 11.74 -29.36
N THR A 601 2.07 12.65 -30.12
CA THR A 601 2.86 13.75 -29.57
C THR A 601 1.92 14.82 -29.01
N GLY A 602 1.66 14.75 -27.71
CA GLY A 602 1.03 15.84 -26.97
C GLY A 602 2.04 16.93 -26.64
N GLN A 603 2.33 17.83 -27.58
CA GLN A 603 2.99 19.10 -27.27
C GLN A 603 1.94 20.12 -26.83
N LEU A 604 1.92 20.39 -25.52
CA LEU A 604 1.27 21.56 -24.93
C LEU A 604 1.98 22.83 -25.42
N ALA A 605 1.43 23.47 -26.45
CA ALA A 605 1.83 24.79 -26.88
C ALA A 605 1.34 25.83 -25.85
N THR A 606 2.27 26.28 -25.02
CA THR A 606 2.11 27.49 -24.19
C THR A 606 2.19 28.72 -25.08
N THR A 607 1.04 29.35 -25.37
CA THR A 607 1.03 30.70 -25.96
C THR A 607 0.66 31.72 -24.89
N ARG A 608 1.69 32.35 -24.32
CA ARG A 608 1.59 33.71 -23.76
C ARG A 608 1.47 34.69 -24.93
N ARG A 609 0.38 35.47 -24.99
CA ARG A 609 0.47 36.85 -25.49
C ARG A 609 -0.54 37.78 -24.81
N ARG A 610 0.02 38.92 -24.41
CA ARG A 610 -0.53 40.12 -23.78
C ARG A 610 -1.73 40.70 -24.54
N GLY A 611 -2.70 41.19 -23.75
CA GLY A 611 -3.11 42.60 -23.74
C GLY A 611 -3.88 43.14 -24.95
N GLY A 612 -5.17 43.37 -24.75
CA GLY A 612 -6.00 44.21 -25.63
C GLY A 612 -7.30 44.60 -24.93
N LEU A 613 -7.37 45.86 -24.49
CA LEU A 613 -8.57 46.55 -24.02
C LEU A 613 -9.65 46.58 -25.11
N GLY A 614 -10.91 46.37 -24.73
CA GLY A 614 -12.06 46.59 -25.62
C GLY A 614 -13.38 46.40 -24.90
N ALA A 615 -14.03 47.51 -24.57
CA ALA A 615 -15.35 47.58 -23.96
C ALA A 615 -16.46 47.07 -24.91
N GLY A 616 -17.51 46.46 -24.35
CA GLY A 616 -18.72 46.13 -25.10
C GLY A 616 -19.79 45.49 -24.22
N ARG A 617 -20.71 46.32 -23.71
CA ARG A 617 -22.02 45.91 -23.16
C ARG A 617 -22.81 45.14 -24.22
N THR A 618 -23.51 44.08 -23.82
CA THR A 618 -24.93 43.86 -24.16
C THR A 618 -25.55 42.79 -23.26
N GLN A 619 -26.70 43.13 -22.70
CA GLN A 619 -27.66 42.24 -22.04
C GLN A 619 -28.34 41.35 -23.08
N SER A 620 -28.72 40.12 -22.72
CA SER A 620 -30.14 39.69 -22.61
C SER A 620 -30.26 38.17 -22.45
N ARG A 621 -31.07 37.80 -21.44
CA ARG A 621 -31.72 36.52 -21.13
C ARG A 621 -32.78 36.14 -22.20
N PRO A 622 -33.50 34.99 -22.12
CA PRO A 622 -33.64 34.02 -21.01
C PRO A 622 -32.74 32.80 -21.11
#